data_AF-A0A9D6CEH5-F1
#
_entry.id   AF-A0A9D6CEH5-F1
#
_cell.length_a   1.000
_cell.length_b   1.000
_cell.length_c   1.000
_cell.angle_alpha   90.00
_cell.angle_beta   90.00
_cell.angle_gamma   90.00
#
_symmetry.space_group_name_H-M   'P 1'
#
loop_
_entity.id
_entity.type
_entity.pdbx_description
1 polymer ?
#
loop_
_entity_poly.entity_id
_entity_poly.type
_entity_poly.pdbx_seq_one_letter_code
_entity_poly.pdbx_strand_id
1 'polypeptide(L)'
;MLNPVRLLLTCAILAAQPAWAALPFEVATVKYQQTDSGYSTEATVEAVKQSTLNAQVAGRVTAVNFDVGDYVKAGTVIVRLSAQELTSAVAGSQAQEAQAAATLANARANYQRQQQLFQQKFISQAALDRATSEFQAAEAAARAARAGVGQSAAMSGYTVITAPYSGVVAARHVEVGETVAPGTPLMTGFDPKDMRVVANIPQYKLAEVKAASRVAVEIPSLNKWIDATGVTVLPSADTATHTVKVRIDLPTNLDGVIPGMFARAHFSTGSARRLTIPVNAVVRRSEITAVYVVRQDKVSLRQIRLGTPNAKGQVEVLAGLNPGDVIALDPVKAGIYAKGAANASAN
;
A
#
# COMPACT_ATOMS: atom_id res chain seq x y z
N MET A 1 34.21 -89.04 -10.80
CA MET A 1 32.88 -88.90 -11.44
C MET A 1 32.21 -87.67 -10.84
N LEU A 2 32.54 -86.47 -11.31
CA LEU A 2 31.89 -85.65 -12.34
C LEU A 2 30.53 -85.01 -11.93
N ASN A 3 30.60 -83.66 -11.78
CA ASN A 3 29.57 -82.61 -11.94
C ASN A 3 28.43 -82.46 -10.89
N PRO A 4 27.76 -81.28 -10.77
CA PRO A 4 27.87 -80.06 -11.59
C PRO A 4 27.97 -78.69 -10.88
N VAL A 5 28.57 -77.79 -11.66
CA VAL A 5 28.54 -76.32 -11.60
C VAL A 5 27.10 -75.78 -11.62
N ARG A 6 26.80 -74.80 -10.76
CA ARG A 6 25.59 -73.95 -10.88
C ARG A 6 25.97 -72.47 -11.03
N LEU A 7 25.58 -71.98 -12.20
CA LEU A 7 25.55 -70.63 -12.74
C LEU A 7 24.74 -69.68 -11.83
N LEU A 8 25.29 -68.50 -11.53
CA LEU A 8 24.50 -67.31 -11.19
C LEU A 8 25.08 -66.12 -11.96
N LEU A 9 24.45 -65.81 -13.09
CA LEU A 9 24.67 -64.57 -13.84
C LEU A 9 24.19 -63.39 -12.98
N THR A 10 25.11 -62.56 -12.53
CA THR A 10 24.81 -61.18 -12.11
C THR A 10 25.16 -60.27 -13.27
N CYS A 11 24.13 -59.90 -14.04
CA CYS A 11 24.23 -58.91 -15.10
C CYS A 11 24.33 -57.52 -14.45
N ALA A 12 25.55 -57.03 -14.27
CA ALA A 12 25.80 -55.65 -13.85
C ALA A 12 25.49 -54.71 -15.03
N ILE A 13 24.34 -54.06 -14.98
CA ILE A 13 23.99 -52.96 -15.90
C ILE A 13 24.92 -51.80 -15.54
N LEU A 14 26.01 -51.67 -16.30
CA LEU A 14 26.91 -50.55 -16.27
C LEU A 14 26.18 -49.35 -16.90
N ALA A 15 25.57 -48.52 -16.06
CA ALA A 15 25.02 -47.23 -16.50
C ALA A 15 26.20 -46.32 -16.86
N ALA A 16 26.54 -46.26 -18.15
CA ALA A 16 27.52 -45.34 -18.69
C ALA A 16 27.01 -43.90 -18.51
N GLN A 17 27.58 -43.18 -17.54
CA GLN A 17 27.48 -41.73 -17.49
C GLN A 17 28.33 -41.16 -18.63
N PRO A 18 27.79 -40.32 -19.53
CA PRO A 18 28.62 -39.66 -20.52
C PRO A 18 29.56 -38.69 -19.79
N ALA A 19 30.85 -39.01 -19.79
CA ALA A 19 31.91 -38.14 -19.32
C ALA A 19 32.05 -36.96 -20.29
N TRP A 20 31.51 -35.79 -19.93
CA TRP A 20 31.96 -34.53 -20.52
C TRP A 20 33.35 -34.20 -19.99
N ALA A 21 34.23 -33.67 -20.85
CA ALA A 21 35.48 -33.07 -20.40
C ALA A 21 35.19 -32.03 -19.31
N ALA A 22 36.09 -31.87 -18.34
CA ALA A 22 35.91 -30.98 -17.20
C ALA A 22 35.89 -29.50 -17.66
N LEU A 23 34.71 -29.01 -18.03
CA LEU A 23 34.50 -27.62 -18.40
C LEU A 23 34.75 -26.72 -17.17
N PRO A 24 35.40 -25.55 -17.33
CA PRO A 24 35.74 -24.66 -16.22
C PRO A 24 34.54 -23.86 -15.67
N PHE A 25 33.31 -24.24 -16.03
CA PHE A 25 32.07 -23.56 -15.66
C PHE A 25 30.92 -24.57 -15.52
N GLU A 26 29.96 -24.23 -14.67
CA GLU A 26 28.77 -25.06 -14.47
C GLU A 26 27.84 -24.99 -15.69
N VAL A 27 27.22 -26.13 -15.99
CA VAL A 27 26.27 -26.26 -17.08
C VAL A 27 24.89 -26.66 -16.56
N ALA A 28 23.84 -26.17 -17.22
CA ALA A 28 22.47 -26.58 -16.97
C ALA A 28 21.84 -27.14 -18.24
N THR A 29 21.11 -28.24 -18.11
CA THR A 29 20.31 -28.77 -19.20
C THR A 29 19.00 -28.00 -19.29
N VAL A 30 18.68 -27.49 -20.49
CA VAL A 30 17.41 -26.82 -20.76
C VAL A 30 16.29 -27.86 -20.73
N LYS A 31 15.35 -27.69 -19.80
CA LYS A 31 14.22 -28.61 -19.60
C LYS A 31 12.91 -27.84 -19.65
N TYR A 32 11.83 -28.53 -20.03
CA TYR A 32 10.49 -28.00 -19.80
C TYR A 32 10.25 -27.90 -18.30
N GLN A 33 9.89 -26.71 -17.85
CA GLN A 33 9.38 -26.49 -16.51
C GLN A 33 7.93 -26.02 -16.60
N GLN A 34 7.15 -26.42 -15.60
CA GLN A 34 5.81 -25.93 -15.43
C GLN A 34 5.93 -24.50 -14.89
N THR A 35 5.62 -23.53 -15.76
CA THR A 35 5.67 -22.10 -15.45
C THR A 35 4.25 -21.59 -15.36
N ASP A 36 4.01 -20.69 -14.42
CA ASP A 36 2.71 -20.04 -14.30
C ASP A 36 2.40 -19.30 -15.61
N SER A 37 1.24 -19.59 -16.17
CA SER A 37 0.70 -18.86 -17.32
C SER A 37 -0.31 -17.86 -16.81
N GLY A 38 -0.29 -16.66 -17.35
CA GLY A 38 -1.33 -15.69 -17.09
C GLY A 38 -0.95 -14.28 -17.55
N TYR A 39 -1.52 -13.29 -16.87
CA TYR A 39 -1.47 -11.90 -17.26
C TYR A 39 -0.68 -11.08 -16.25
N SER A 40 0.27 -10.28 -16.74
CA SER A 40 0.98 -9.30 -15.92
C SER A 40 0.55 -7.89 -16.31
N THR A 41 0.40 -7.00 -15.33
CA THR A 41 0.17 -5.59 -15.58
C THR A 41 0.98 -4.71 -14.63
N GLU A 42 1.14 -3.46 -15.03
CA GLU A 42 1.72 -2.43 -14.20
C GLU A 42 0.73 -1.99 -13.12
N ALA A 43 1.28 -1.67 -11.96
CA ALA A 43 0.51 -1.34 -10.78
C ALA A 43 1.29 -0.38 -9.87
N THR A 44 0.59 0.18 -8.89
CA THR A 44 1.17 1.14 -7.95
C THR A 44 0.85 0.73 -6.53
N VAL A 45 1.83 0.82 -5.64
CA VAL A 45 1.65 0.60 -4.21
C VAL A 45 0.90 1.80 -3.62
N GLU A 46 -0.16 1.53 -2.85
CA GLU A 46 -0.92 2.50 -2.09
C GLU A 46 -0.99 2.07 -0.62
N ALA A 47 -0.95 3.03 0.30
CA ALA A 47 -1.33 2.75 1.68
C ALA A 47 -2.85 2.50 1.76
N VAL A 48 -3.25 1.53 2.57
CA VAL A 48 -4.68 1.26 2.81
C VAL A 48 -5.33 2.45 3.52
N LYS A 49 -4.62 3.05 4.49
CA LYS A 49 -5.03 4.28 5.17
C LYS A 49 -4.07 5.40 4.79
N GLN A 50 -4.59 6.36 4.03
CA GLN A 50 -3.91 7.60 3.70
C GLN A 50 -4.93 8.72 3.74
N SER A 51 -4.58 9.83 4.38
CA SER A 51 -5.49 10.97 4.51
C SER A 51 -4.71 12.27 4.55
N THR A 52 -5.21 13.25 3.81
CA THR A 52 -4.78 14.64 3.92
C THR A 52 -5.69 15.35 4.90
N LEU A 53 -5.10 15.91 5.96
CA LEU A 53 -5.79 16.69 6.96
C LEU A 53 -5.82 18.14 6.51
N ASN A 54 -7.03 18.70 6.44
CA ASN A 54 -7.26 20.05 5.98
C ASN A 54 -7.67 20.95 7.14
N ALA A 55 -7.40 22.25 7.01
CA ALA A 55 -7.91 23.25 7.94
C ALA A 55 -9.44 23.27 7.91
N GLN A 56 -10.07 23.31 9.09
CA GLN A 56 -11.53 23.46 9.21
C GLN A 56 -11.93 24.91 9.52
N VAL A 57 -10.99 25.71 10.00
CA VAL A 57 -11.16 27.13 10.34
C VAL A 57 -10.02 27.95 9.74
N ALA A 58 -10.29 29.22 9.47
CA ALA A 58 -9.24 30.15 9.08
C ALA A 58 -8.35 30.48 10.28
N GLY A 59 -7.05 30.68 10.05
CA GLY A 59 -6.11 31.04 11.09
C GLY A 59 -4.67 31.07 10.60
N ARG A 60 -3.76 31.52 11.46
CA ARG A 60 -2.33 31.53 11.19
C ARG A 60 -1.67 30.28 11.78
N VAL A 61 -0.84 29.58 11.02
CA VAL A 61 -0.06 28.44 11.51
C VAL A 61 0.94 28.92 12.54
N THR A 62 0.83 28.43 13.78
CA THR A 62 1.73 28.78 14.89
C THR A 62 2.76 27.72 15.18
N ALA A 63 2.42 26.45 14.97
CA ALA A 63 3.31 25.34 15.18
C ALA A 63 2.99 24.22 14.20
N VAL A 64 4.05 23.62 13.68
CA VAL A 64 4.05 22.34 12.97
C VAL A 64 5.01 21.45 13.74
N ASN A 65 4.50 20.37 14.33
CA ASN A 65 5.25 19.58 15.31
C ASN A 65 6.00 18.38 14.70
N PHE A 66 5.75 18.08 13.43
CA PHE A 66 6.30 16.92 12.74
C PHE A 66 6.69 17.28 11.32
N ASP A 67 7.72 16.62 10.80
CA ASP A 67 8.17 16.76 9.43
C ASP A 67 7.94 15.48 8.61
N VAL A 68 8.15 15.57 7.31
CA VAL A 68 8.05 14.46 6.37
C VAL A 68 8.98 13.33 6.80
N GLY A 69 8.43 12.12 6.92
CA GLY A 69 9.15 10.93 7.39
C GLY A 69 9.00 10.65 8.89
N ASP A 70 8.50 11.59 9.69
CA ASP A 70 8.30 11.35 11.12
C ASP A 70 7.12 10.40 11.38
N TYR A 71 7.27 9.58 12.42
CA TYR A 71 6.20 8.73 12.93
C TYR A 71 5.37 9.47 13.97
N VAL A 72 4.05 9.53 13.75
CA VAL A 72 3.08 10.21 14.60
C VAL A 72 2.13 9.19 15.20
N LYS A 73 1.87 9.28 16.51
CA LYS A 73 0.85 8.49 17.18
C LYS A 73 -0.53 9.13 17.03
N ALA A 74 -1.58 8.31 16.93
CA ALA A 74 -2.96 8.77 16.93
C ALA A 74 -3.24 9.70 18.13
N GLY A 75 -4.00 10.77 17.90
CA GLY A 75 -4.35 11.78 18.91
C GLY A 75 -3.27 12.82 19.18
N THR A 76 -2.06 12.69 18.61
CA THR A 76 -1.00 13.69 18.80
C THR A 76 -1.30 14.95 17.98
N VAL A 77 -1.01 16.12 18.55
CA VAL A 77 -1.17 17.41 17.85
C VAL A 77 -0.10 17.57 16.79
N ILE A 78 -0.51 17.70 15.53
CA ILE A 78 0.39 17.86 14.40
C ILE A 78 0.59 19.31 13.98
N VAL A 79 -0.50 20.10 14.00
CA VAL A 79 -0.51 21.50 13.59
C VAL A 79 -1.38 22.28 14.56
N ARG A 80 -0.90 23.47 14.94
CA ARG A 80 -1.67 24.43 15.74
C ARG A 80 -1.88 25.71 14.96
N LEU A 81 -3.13 26.13 14.87
CA LEU A 81 -3.54 27.41 14.32
C LEU A 81 -3.77 28.40 15.47
N SER A 82 -3.43 29.66 15.25
CA SER A 82 -3.89 30.77 16.08
C SER A 82 -5.02 31.47 15.37
N ALA A 83 -6.15 31.57 16.07
CA ALA A 83 -7.30 32.38 15.70
C ALA A 83 -7.73 33.15 16.95
N GLN A 84 -7.28 34.39 17.07
CA GLN A 84 -7.57 35.23 18.22
C GLN A 84 -9.07 35.50 18.31
N GLU A 85 -9.71 35.65 17.16
CA GLU A 85 -11.15 35.85 17.00
C GLU A 85 -11.96 34.70 17.61
N LEU A 86 -11.51 33.45 17.42
CA LEU A 86 -12.19 32.28 17.99
C LEU A 86 -12.04 32.22 19.52
N THR A 87 -10.87 32.58 20.03
CA THR A 87 -10.64 32.64 21.49
C THR A 87 -11.49 33.74 22.12
N SER A 88 -11.57 34.92 21.49
CA SER A 88 -12.43 36.01 21.92
C SER A 88 -13.93 35.65 21.82
N ALA A 89 -14.34 34.89 20.81
CA ALA A 89 -15.71 34.41 20.67
C ALA A 89 -16.10 33.46 21.81
N VAL A 90 -15.22 32.54 22.20
CA VAL A 90 -15.45 31.66 23.37
C VAL A 90 -15.62 32.48 24.65
N ALA A 91 -14.74 33.45 24.90
CA ALA A 91 -14.83 34.32 26.07
C ALA A 91 -16.14 35.14 26.08
N GLY A 92 -16.56 35.67 24.92
CA GLY A 92 -17.83 36.38 24.78
C GLY A 92 -19.05 35.48 25.07
N SER A 93 -19.07 34.25 24.54
CA SER A 93 -20.14 33.28 24.83
C SER A 93 -20.17 32.88 26.30
N GLN A 94 -19.01 32.73 26.95
CA GLN A 94 -18.93 32.42 28.39
C GLN A 94 -19.48 33.55 29.26
N ALA A 95 -19.19 34.81 28.91
CA ALA A 95 -19.78 35.96 29.58
C ALA A 95 -21.32 36.00 29.42
N GLN A 96 -21.82 35.65 28.22
CA GLN A 96 -23.25 35.57 27.97
C GLN A 96 -23.92 34.42 28.75
N GLU A 97 -23.28 33.26 28.88
CA GLU A 97 -23.75 32.17 29.74
C GLU A 97 -23.81 32.61 31.20
N ALA A 98 -22.77 33.28 31.71
CA ALA A 98 -22.75 33.78 33.08
C ALA A 98 -23.89 34.78 33.35
N GLN A 99 -24.15 35.70 32.42
CA GLN A 99 -25.26 36.64 32.51
C GLN A 99 -26.64 35.93 32.50
N ALA A 100 -26.82 34.96 31.62
CA ALA A 100 -28.06 34.18 31.53
C ALA A 100 -28.28 33.30 32.77
N ALA A 101 -27.22 32.72 33.32
CA ALA A 101 -27.25 31.93 34.55
C ALA A 101 -27.64 32.78 35.76
N ALA A 102 -27.10 34.00 35.88
CA ALA A 102 -27.49 34.94 36.93
C ALA A 102 -28.97 35.35 36.80
N THR A 103 -29.44 35.59 35.57
CA THR A 103 -30.85 35.93 35.30
C THR A 103 -31.78 34.77 35.68
N LEU A 104 -31.42 33.54 35.34
CA LEU A 104 -32.14 32.32 35.74
C LEU A 104 -32.17 32.15 37.26
N ALA A 105 -31.05 32.37 37.95
CA ALA A 105 -31.00 32.27 39.41
C ALA A 105 -31.99 33.24 40.07
N ASN A 106 -32.03 34.49 39.59
CA ASN A 106 -32.98 35.50 40.06
C ASN A 106 -34.44 35.11 39.76
N ALA A 107 -34.73 34.68 38.53
CA ALA A 107 -36.08 34.26 38.14
C ALA A 107 -36.57 33.03 38.93
N ARG A 108 -35.67 32.07 39.18
CA ARG A 108 -35.96 30.89 40.01
C ARG A 108 -36.29 31.28 41.45
N ALA A 109 -35.50 32.16 42.06
CA ALA A 109 -35.75 32.64 43.42
C ALA A 109 -37.06 33.44 43.51
N ASN A 110 -37.41 34.21 42.47
CA ASN A 110 -38.69 34.91 42.39
C ASN A 110 -39.86 33.93 42.28
N TYR A 111 -39.78 32.97 41.35
CA TYR A 111 -40.79 31.93 41.18
C TYR A 111 -41.05 31.13 42.47
N GLN A 112 -39.99 30.71 43.17
CA GLN A 112 -40.11 30.00 44.45
C GLN A 112 -40.82 30.84 45.53
N ARG A 113 -40.48 32.13 45.66
CA ARG A 113 -41.17 33.04 46.59
C ARG A 113 -42.64 33.20 46.23
N GLN A 114 -42.96 33.43 44.96
CA GLN A 114 -44.34 33.60 44.50
C GLN A 114 -45.16 32.30 44.69
N GLN A 115 -44.55 31.14 44.46
CA GLN A 115 -45.19 29.85 44.72
C GLN A 115 -45.55 29.68 46.20
N GLN A 116 -44.66 30.05 47.12
CA GLN A 116 -44.93 30.00 48.57
C GLN A 116 -46.07 30.96 48.97
N LEU A 117 -46.05 32.19 48.47
CA LEU A 117 -47.10 33.18 48.74
C LEU A 117 -48.46 32.75 48.16
N PHE A 118 -48.48 32.09 47.00
CA PHE A 118 -49.71 31.56 46.41
C PHE A 118 -50.31 30.42 47.24
N GLN A 119 -49.47 29.51 47.76
CA GLN A 119 -49.92 28.45 48.66
C GLN A 119 -50.55 29.01 49.94
N GLN A 120 -50.04 30.15 50.42
CA GLN A 120 -50.60 30.90 51.55
C GLN A 120 -51.77 31.81 51.16
N LYS A 121 -52.20 31.80 49.88
CA LYS A 121 -53.29 32.60 49.30
C LYS A 121 -53.07 34.13 49.35
N PHE A 122 -51.81 34.59 49.37
CA PHE A 122 -51.45 36.02 49.41
C PHE A 122 -51.33 36.68 48.03
N ILE A 123 -51.26 35.92 46.94
CA ILE A 123 -51.16 36.45 45.56
C ILE A 123 -52.19 35.80 44.63
N SER A 124 -52.47 36.46 43.51
CA SER A 124 -53.38 35.93 42.47
C SER A 124 -52.71 34.85 41.61
N GLN A 125 -53.55 34.03 40.96
CA GLN A 125 -53.07 33.03 40.00
C GLN A 125 -52.29 33.68 38.84
N ALA A 126 -52.77 34.81 38.32
CA ALA A 126 -52.08 35.55 37.26
C ALA A 126 -50.65 35.99 37.65
N ALA A 127 -50.42 36.31 38.93
CA ALA A 127 -49.08 36.67 39.42
C ALA A 127 -48.14 35.45 39.45
N LEU A 128 -48.65 34.29 39.86
CA LEU A 128 -47.89 33.03 39.81
C LEU A 128 -47.61 32.61 38.36
N ASP A 129 -48.60 32.70 37.47
CA ASP A 129 -48.45 32.34 36.06
C ASP A 129 -47.37 33.21 35.39
N ARG A 130 -47.37 34.52 35.67
CA ARG A 130 -46.33 35.44 35.20
C ARG A 130 -44.93 35.03 35.69
N ALA A 131 -44.77 34.75 36.98
CA ALA A 131 -43.49 34.31 37.54
C ALA A 131 -43.04 32.96 36.97
N THR A 132 -43.98 32.07 36.69
CA THR A 132 -43.73 30.78 36.03
C THR A 132 -43.21 30.99 34.61
N SER A 133 -43.88 31.84 33.82
CA SER A 133 -43.44 32.18 32.47
C SER A 133 -42.07 32.86 32.44
N GLU A 134 -41.80 33.79 33.37
CA GLU A 134 -40.50 34.45 33.51
C GLU A 134 -39.38 33.45 33.86
N PHE A 135 -39.63 32.51 34.77
CA PHE A 135 -38.69 31.44 35.10
C PHE A 135 -38.42 30.53 33.90
N GLN A 136 -39.46 30.07 33.20
CA GLN A 136 -39.31 29.21 32.02
C GLN A 136 -38.56 29.92 30.88
N ALA A 137 -38.83 31.22 30.67
CA ALA A 137 -38.11 32.03 29.69
C ALA A 137 -36.62 32.18 30.05
N ALA A 138 -36.31 32.47 31.31
CA ALA A 138 -34.92 32.56 31.77
C ALA A 138 -34.20 31.21 31.68
N GLU A 139 -34.89 30.10 31.93
CA GLU A 139 -34.34 28.75 31.79
C GLU A 139 -34.04 28.42 30.33
N ALA A 140 -34.95 28.76 29.42
CA ALA A 140 -34.70 28.62 27.98
C ALA A 140 -33.52 29.47 27.51
N ALA A 141 -33.42 30.72 27.97
CA ALA A 141 -32.31 31.61 27.65
C ALA A 141 -30.95 31.09 28.17
N ALA A 142 -30.90 30.58 29.40
CA ALA A 142 -29.69 29.98 29.95
C ALA A 142 -29.26 28.72 29.19
N ARG A 143 -30.21 27.86 28.79
CA ARG A 143 -29.91 26.70 27.94
C ARG A 143 -29.37 27.11 26.56
N ALA A 144 -29.94 28.14 25.94
CA ALA A 144 -29.47 28.67 24.67
C ALA A 144 -28.05 29.26 24.78
N ALA A 145 -27.77 30.04 25.83
CA ALA A 145 -26.44 30.61 26.06
C ALA A 145 -25.37 29.53 26.27
N ARG A 146 -25.68 28.48 27.05
CA ARG A 146 -24.80 27.32 27.22
C ARG A 146 -24.53 26.59 25.90
N ALA A 147 -25.56 26.41 25.06
CA ALA A 147 -25.38 25.83 23.74
C ALA A 147 -24.45 26.70 22.86
N GLY A 148 -24.55 28.03 22.97
CA GLY A 148 -23.65 28.98 22.32
C GLY A 148 -22.19 28.81 22.74
N VAL A 149 -21.91 28.60 24.03
CA VAL A 149 -20.54 28.27 24.51
C VAL A 149 -20.03 26.99 23.87
N GLY A 150 -20.86 25.95 23.80
CA GLY A 150 -20.49 24.67 23.16
C GLY A 150 -20.13 24.85 21.68
N GLN A 151 -20.89 25.66 20.95
CA GLN A 151 -20.62 25.99 19.55
C GLN A 151 -19.28 26.72 19.38
N SER A 152 -19.05 27.80 20.14
CA SER A 152 -17.80 28.56 20.10
C SER A 152 -16.60 27.70 20.50
N ALA A 153 -16.75 26.84 21.51
CA ALA A 153 -15.70 25.93 21.96
C ALA A 153 -15.35 24.88 20.90
N ALA A 154 -16.35 24.31 20.21
CA ALA A 154 -16.12 23.38 19.10
C ALA A 154 -15.35 24.06 17.97
N MET A 155 -15.73 25.28 17.59
CA MET A 155 -15.01 26.05 16.57
C MET A 155 -13.56 26.34 16.99
N SER A 156 -13.33 26.72 18.24
CA SER A 156 -11.97 26.90 18.77
C SER A 156 -11.18 25.60 18.81
N GLY A 157 -11.83 24.46 19.05
CA GLY A 157 -11.20 23.14 19.03
C GLY A 157 -10.59 22.79 17.67
N TYR A 158 -11.18 23.27 16.57
CA TYR A 158 -10.67 23.07 15.21
C TYR A 158 -9.35 23.79 14.91
N THR A 159 -8.87 24.66 15.81
CA THR A 159 -7.53 25.26 15.72
C THR A 159 -6.41 24.27 16.06
N VAL A 160 -6.74 23.15 16.72
CA VAL A 160 -5.78 22.11 17.09
C VAL A 160 -6.04 20.90 16.22
N ILE A 161 -5.13 20.62 15.30
CA ILE A 161 -5.24 19.50 14.38
C ILE A 161 -4.46 18.33 14.95
N THR A 162 -5.15 17.20 15.16
CA THR A 162 -4.60 15.96 15.69
C THR A 162 -4.58 14.85 14.64
N ALA A 163 -3.62 13.93 14.75
CA ALA A 163 -3.54 12.77 13.88
C ALA A 163 -4.72 11.79 14.13
N PRO A 164 -5.51 11.41 13.10
CA PRO A 164 -6.66 10.50 13.26
C PRO A 164 -6.25 9.03 13.47
N TYR A 165 -5.06 8.65 13.03
CA TYR A 165 -4.47 7.32 13.23
C TYR A 165 -2.95 7.46 13.37
N SER A 166 -2.30 6.40 13.88
CA SER A 166 -0.85 6.35 13.97
C SER A 166 -0.24 6.02 12.61
N GLY A 167 0.77 6.76 12.19
CA GLY A 167 1.33 6.62 10.85
C GLY A 167 2.55 7.50 10.61
N VAL A 168 2.99 7.55 9.36
CA VAL A 168 4.13 8.36 8.93
C VAL A 168 3.63 9.57 8.15
N VAL A 169 4.27 10.72 8.33
CA VAL A 169 4.00 11.93 7.54
C VAL A 169 4.54 11.75 6.11
N ALA A 170 3.64 11.75 5.13
CA ALA A 170 3.99 11.67 3.70
C ALA A 170 4.30 13.05 3.10
N ALA A 171 3.56 14.08 3.50
CA ALA A 171 3.75 15.42 2.97
C ALA A 171 3.34 16.49 3.98
N ARG A 172 4.11 17.57 4.04
CA ARG A 172 3.76 18.83 4.69
C ARG A 172 3.32 19.83 3.62
N HIS A 173 2.16 20.45 3.80
CA HIS A 173 1.57 21.38 2.84
C HIS A 173 1.60 22.83 3.29
N VAL A 174 2.00 23.11 4.54
CA VAL A 174 2.01 24.46 5.14
C VAL A 174 3.25 24.70 5.98
N GLU A 175 3.60 25.98 6.12
CA GLU A 175 4.72 26.43 6.94
C GLU A 175 4.27 27.27 8.14
N VAL A 176 5.12 27.32 9.18
CA VAL A 176 4.87 28.18 10.34
C VAL A 176 4.84 29.64 9.91
N GLY A 177 3.80 30.36 10.33
CA GLY A 177 3.57 31.75 9.99
C GLY A 177 2.63 31.97 8.79
N GLU A 178 2.32 30.92 8.03
CA GLU A 178 1.36 30.96 6.91
C GLU A 178 -0.08 31.14 7.39
N THR A 179 -0.92 31.77 6.58
CA THR A 179 -2.37 31.90 6.84
C THR A 179 -3.12 30.88 6.01
N VAL A 180 -3.98 30.08 6.67
CA VAL A 180 -4.77 29.04 6.03
C VAL A 180 -6.26 29.39 6.05
N ALA A 181 -7.00 28.84 5.09
CA ALA A 181 -8.44 28.94 4.99
C ALA A 181 -9.09 27.55 5.16
N PRO A 182 -10.39 27.46 5.47
CA PRO A 182 -11.10 26.19 5.48
C PRO A 182 -10.93 25.44 4.15
N GLY A 183 -10.50 24.18 4.22
CA GLY A 183 -10.20 23.35 3.06
C GLY A 183 -8.73 23.34 2.61
N THR A 184 -7.89 24.26 3.10
CA THR A 184 -6.45 24.23 2.81
C THR A 184 -5.81 22.96 3.37
N PRO A 185 -5.09 22.16 2.56
CA PRO A 185 -4.38 20.98 3.03
C PRO A 185 -3.25 21.38 3.98
N LEU A 186 -3.11 20.67 5.10
CA LEU A 186 -2.08 20.96 6.11
C LEU A 186 -0.99 19.89 6.12
N MET A 187 -1.39 18.63 6.22
CA MET A 187 -0.46 17.50 6.31
C MET A 187 -1.10 16.23 5.78
N THR A 188 -0.36 15.44 5.02
CA THR A 188 -0.77 14.10 4.57
C THR A 188 -0.02 13.06 5.38
N GLY A 189 -0.76 12.12 5.96
CA GLY A 189 -0.21 10.96 6.64
C GLY A 189 -0.68 9.66 5.99
N PHE A 190 0.03 8.57 6.28
CA PHE A 190 -0.37 7.21 5.91
C PHE A 190 0.05 6.19 6.96
N ASP A 191 -0.67 5.06 7.02
CA ASP A 191 -0.33 3.92 7.89
C ASP A 191 0.67 3.00 7.17
N PRO A 192 1.91 2.83 7.68
CA PRO A 192 2.91 1.99 7.03
C PRO A 192 2.65 0.49 7.16
N LYS A 193 1.70 0.06 8.02
CA LYS A 193 1.47 -1.35 8.32
C LYS A 193 0.73 -2.09 7.21
N ASP A 194 -0.26 -1.41 6.63
CA ASP A 194 -1.22 -1.98 5.70
C ASP A 194 -1.02 -1.35 4.31
N MET A 195 -0.39 -2.10 3.41
CA MET A 195 -0.17 -1.70 2.03
C MET A 195 -1.02 -2.54 1.09
N ARG A 196 -1.41 -1.95 -0.02
CA ARG A 196 -2.06 -2.64 -1.13
C ARG A 196 -1.45 -2.21 -2.44
N VAL A 197 -1.68 -2.99 -3.49
CA VAL A 197 -1.33 -2.62 -4.85
C VAL A 197 -2.59 -2.40 -5.66
N VAL A 198 -2.62 -1.32 -6.42
CA VAL A 198 -3.72 -0.99 -7.32
C VAL A 198 -3.25 -1.13 -8.76
N ALA A 199 -3.94 -1.98 -9.50
CA ALA A 199 -3.70 -2.24 -10.91
C ALA A 199 -4.93 -1.83 -11.73
N ASN A 200 -4.70 -1.22 -12.89
CA ASN A 200 -5.75 -0.93 -13.86
C ASN A 200 -5.78 -2.05 -14.90
N ILE A 201 -6.88 -2.79 -14.97
CA ILE A 201 -7.03 -3.95 -15.85
C ILE A 201 -7.96 -3.60 -17.01
N PRO A 202 -7.52 -3.72 -18.27
CA PRO A 202 -8.41 -3.57 -19.42
C PRO A 202 -9.59 -4.57 -19.36
N GLN A 203 -10.79 -4.13 -19.74
CA GLN A 203 -12.01 -4.94 -19.62
C GLN A 203 -11.91 -6.33 -20.30
N TYR A 204 -11.23 -6.42 -21.45
CA TYR A 204 -11.05 -7.68 -22.18
C TYR A 204 -10.17 -8.71 -21.44
N LYS A 205 -9.38 -8.28 -20.45
CA LYS A 205 -8.55 -9.15 -19.58
C LYS A 205 -9.21 -9.47 -18.25
N LEU A 206 -10.38 -8.91 -17.96
CA LEU A 206 -11.03 -9.05 -16.65
C LEU A 206 -11.43 -10.49 -16.35
N ALA A 207 -11.87 -11.26 -17.36
CA ALA A 207 -12.21 -12.66 -17.19
C ALA A 207 -10.98 -13.51 -16.78
N GLU A 208 -9.82 -13.22 -17.38
CA GLU A 208 -8.55 -13.86 -17.05
C GLU A 208 -8.12 -13.53 -15.62
N VAL A 209 -8.20 -12.25 -15.23
CA VAL A 209 -7.89 -11.82 -13.84
C VAL A 209 -8.82 -12.45 -12.81
N LYS A 210 -10.12 -12.55 -13.09
CA LYS A 210 -11.10 -13.19 -12.19
C LYS A 210 -10.89 -14.69 -12.04
N ALA A 211 -10.38 -15.35 -13.08
CA ALA A 211 -10.07 -16.77 -13.07
C ALA A 211 -8.68 -17.08 -12.48
N ALA A 212 -7.90 -16.06 -12.10
CA ALA A 212 -6.57 -16.26 -11.55
C ALA A 212 -6.64 -16.99 -10.19
N SER A 213 -5.87 -18.06 -10.06
CA SER A 213 -5.79 -18.86 -8.84
C SER A 213 -4.75 -18.31 -7.85
N ARG A 214 -3.76 -17.56 -8.34
CA ARG A 214 -2.71 -16.93 -7.55
C ARG A 214 -2.38 -15.56 -8.13
N VAL A 215 -2.09 -14.60 -7.26
CA VAL A 215 -1.56 -13.30 -7.64
C VAL A 215 -0.27 -13.04 -6.87
N ALA A 216 0.79 -12.69 -7.60
CA ALA A 216 2.06 -12.28 -7.04
C ALA A 216 2.39 -10.85 -7.47
N VAL A 217 2.94 -10.08 -6.56
CA VAL A 217 3.36 -8.69 -6.77
C VAL A 217 4.87 -8.65 -6.79
N GLU A 218 5.43 -8.16 -7.88
CA GLU A 218 6.84 -7.87 -8.01
C GLU A 218 7.08 -6.37 -7.76
N ILE A 219 8.00 -6.04 -6.87
CA ILE A 219 8.46 -4.67 -6.62
C ILE A 219 9.92 -4.59 -7.09
N PRO A 220 10.16 -4.12 -8.34
CA PRO A 220 11.49 -4.20 -8.95
C PRO A 220 12.57 -3.44 -8.18
N SER A 221 12.24 -2.28 -7.61
CA SER A 221 13.18 -1.47 -6.83
C SER A 221 13.68 -2.16 -5.56
N LEU A 222 12.94 -3.13 -5.04
CA LEU A 222 13.35 -3.94 -3.88
C LEU A 222 13.87 -5.32 -4.28
N ASN A 223 13.80 -5.68 -5.57
CA ASN A 223 14.00 -7.07 -6.04
C ASN A 223 13.17 -8.09 -5.23
N LYS A 224 11.96 -7.71 -4.81
CA LYS A 224 11.08 -8.55 -3.98
C LYS A 224 9.87 -9.04 -4.77
N TRP A 225 9.52 -10.29 -4.54
CA TRP A 225 8.25 -10.90 -4.96
C TRP A 225 7.43 -11.19 -3.71
N ILE A 226 6.17 -10.77 -3.72
CA ILE A 226 5.27 -10.82 -2.57
C ILE A 226 3.98 -11.50 -3.04
N ASP A 227 3.58 -12.57 -2.38
CA ASP A 227 2.30 -13.20 -2.65
C ASP A 227 1.16 -12.33 -2.10
N ALA A 228 0.13 -12.12 -2.90
CA ALA A 228 -1.05 -11.38 -2.48
C ALA A 228 -1.87 -12.20 -1.46
N THR A 229 -2.42 -11.52 -0.45
CA THR A 229 -3.34 -12.13 0.52
C THR A 229 -4.80 -12.04 0.09
N GLY A 230 -5.13 -11.12 -0.81
CA GLY A 230 -6.48 -10.89 -1.29
C GLY A 230 -6.50 -10.13 -2.61
N VAL A 231 -7.55 -10.32 -3.40
CA VAL A 231 -7.77 -9.61 -4.67
C VAL A 231 -9.22 -9.17 -4.72
N THR A 232 -9.43 -7.86 -4.82
CA THR A 232 -10.76 -7.25 -4.94
C THR A 232 -10.86 -6.52 -6.25
N VAL A 233 -11.73 -7.00 -7.14
CA VAL A 233 -12.07 -6.32 -8.40
C VAL A 233 -13.18 -5.31 -8.11
N LEU A 234 -12.93 -4.01 -8.37
CA LEU A 234 -13.95 -3.00 -8.15
C LEU A 234 -15.05 -3.13 -9.22
N PRO A 235 -16.34 -3.02 -8.85
CA PRO A 235 -17.46 -3.17 -9.79
C PRO A 235 -17.73 -1.90 -10.61
N SER A 236 -16.69 -1.14 -10.92
CA SER A 236 -16.77 0.10 -11.69
C SER A 236 -15.60 0.19 -12.66
N ALA A 237 -15.92 0.54 -13.90
CA ALA A 237 -14.94 0.80 -14.94
C ALA A 237 -14.81 2.30 -15.17
N ASP A 238 -13.59 2.74 -15.45
CA ASP A 238 -13.32 4.09 -15.90
C ASP A 238 -13.71 4.21 -17.38
N THR A 239 -14.59 5.16 -17.72
CA THR A 239 -15.10 5.32 -19.09
C THR A 239 -14.10 5.96 -20.05
N ALA A 240 -13.10 6.69 -19.54
CA ALA A 240 -12.08 7.32 -20.36
C ALA A 240 -10.97 6.33 -20.74
N THR A 241 -10.61 5.43 -19.81
CA THR A 241 -9.52 4.46 -20.03
C THR A 241 -10.01 3.05 -20.37
N HIS A 242 -11.31 2.76 -20.23
CA HIS A 242 -11.89 1.42 -20.38
C HIS A 242 -11.18 0.35 -19.52
N THR A 243 -10.69 0.76 -18.35
CA THR A 243 -10.05 -0.13 -17.37
C THR A 243 -10.90 -0.28 -16.12
N VAL A 244 -10.68 -1.40 -15.41
CA VAL A 244 -11.27 -1.70 -14.11
C VAL A 244 -10.16 -1.72 -13.08
N LYS A 245 -10.37 -1.01 -11.97
CA LYS A 245 -9.42 -1.02 -10.84
C LYS A 245 -9.50 -2.35 -10.10
N VAL A 246 -8.34 -2.95 -9.87
CA VAL A 246 -8.20 -4.15 -9.04
C VAL A 246 -7.27 -3.82 -7.89
N ARG A 247 -7.76 -4.05 -6.67
CA ARG A 247 -6.98 -3.93 -5.43
C ARG A 247 -6.42 -5.30 -5.08
N ILE A 248 -5.13 -5.34 -4.80
CA ILE A 248 -4.39 -6.53 -4.44
C ILE A 248 -3.82 -6.27 -3.04
N ASP A 249 -4.34 -6.99 -2.05
CA ASP A 249 -3.93 -6.81 -0.67
C ASP A 249 -2.59 -7.53 -0.44
N LEU A 250 -1.68 -6.85 0.25
CA LEU A 250 -0.37 -7.39 0.61
C LEU A 250 -0.36 -7.84 2.07
N PRO A 251 0.56 -8.75 2.45
CA PRO A 251 0.85 -9.02 3.86
C PRO A 251 1.20 -7.73 4.62
N THR A 252 0.93 -7.73 5.93
CA THR A 252 1.21 -6.56 6.77
C THR A 252 2.68 -6.45 7.14
N ASN A 253 3.14 -5.24 7.48
CA ASN A 253 4.51 -4.92 7.92
C ASN A 253 5.60 -5.28 6.91
N LEU A 254 5.45 -4.83 5.66
CA LEU A 254 6.45 -5.05 4.62
C LEU A 254 7.55 -4.00 4.67
N ASP A 255 8.77 -4.44 5.02
CA ASP A 255 9.94 -3.55 5.09
C ASP A 255 10.32 -2.98 3.72
N GLY A 256 10.46 -1.66 3.69
CA GLY A 256 10.89 -0.88 2.53
C GLY A 256 9.80 -0.64 1.47
N VAL A 257 8.57 -1.11 1.71
CA VAL A 257 7.44 -0.85 0.82
C VAL A 257 6.79 0.47 1.22
N ILE A 258 6.86 1.47 0.33
CA ILE A 258 6.28 2.79 0.53
C ILE A 258 5.19 3.08 -0.52
N PRO A 259 4.18 3.91 -0.19
CA PRO A 259 3.18 4.33 -1.17
C PRO A 259 3.82 5.06 -2.36
N GLY A 260 3.26 4.88 -3.55
CA GLY A 260 3.75 5.47 -4.80
C GLY A 260 4.81 4.62 -5.52
N MET A 261 5.28 3.52 -4.92
CA MET A 261 6.21 2.62 -5.62
C MET A 261 5.56 1.96 -6.82
N PHE A 262 6.34 1.81 -7.89
CA PHE A 262 5.97 0.98 -9.02
C PHE A 262 6.01 -0.50 -8.63
N ALA A 263 4.97 -1.23 -9.03
CA ALA A 263 4.86 -2.66 -8.86
C ALA A 263 4.35 -3.31 -10.16
N ARG A 264 4.59 -4.60 -10.31
CA ARG A 264 3.97 -5.42 -11.35
C ARG A 264 3.12 -6.51 -10.71
N ALA A 265 1.85 -6.56 -11.06
CA ALA A 265 0.93 -7.58 -10.61
C ALA A 265 0.89 -8.72 -11.63
N HIS A 266 1.19 -9.94 -11.19
CA HIS A 266 1.20 -11.15 -11.99
C HIS A 266 0.02 -12.03 -11.57
N PHE A 267 -0.95 -12.18 -12.46
CA PHE A 267 -2.16 -12.99 -12.28
C PHE A 267 -1.98 -14.34 -12.96
N SER A 268 -1.83 -15.40 -12.17
CA SER A 268 -1.65 -16.76 -12.67
C SER A 268 -3.00 -17.45 -12.89
N THR A 269 -3.32 -17.81 -14.13
CA THR A 269 -4.58 -18.50 -14.51
C THR A 269 -4.41 -20.00 -14.71
N GLY A 270 -3.18 -20.49 -14.61
CA GLY A 270 -2.85 -21.89 -14.76
C GLY A 270 -1.35 -22.08 -14.87
N SER A 271 -0.94 -23.23 -15.38
CA SER A 271 0.46 -23.51 -15.64
C SER A 271 0.65 -24.10 -17.02
N ALA A 272 1.67 -23.63 -17.73
CA ALA A 272 2.05 -24.11 -19.04
C ALA A 272 3.44 -24.75 -18.95
N ARG A 273 3.65 -25.83 -19.70
CA ARG A 273 5.00 -26.37 -19.89
C ARG A 273 5.76 -25.48 -20.86
N ARG A 274 6.73 -24.74 -20.33
CA ARG A 274 7.56 -23.79 -21.07
C ARG A 274 9.04 -24.17 -20.93
N LEU A 275 9.82 -23.93 -21.97
CA LEU A 275 11.28 -24.05 -21.88
C LEU A 275 11.78 -22.87 -21.06
N THR A 276 12.53 -23.15 -20.00
CA THR A 276 13.04 -22.11 -19.10
C THR A 276 14.53 -22.30 -18.88
N ILE A 277 15.21 -21.18 -18.64
CA ILE A 277 16.63 -21.16 -18.30
C ILE A 277 16.88 -20.20 -17.12
N PRO A 278 17.91 -20.44 -16.31
CA PRO A 278 18.31 -19.51 -15.26
C PRO A 278 18.68 -18.13 -15.85
N VAL A 279 18.23 -17.05 -15.21
CA VAL A 279 18.49 -15.67 -15.70
C VAL A 279 19.99 -15.36 -15.77
N ASN A 280 20.81 -15.94 -14.87
CA ASN A 280 22.27 -15.76 -14.86
C ASN A 280 22.99 -16.38 -16.08
N ALA A 281 22.37 -17.35 -16.76
CA ALA A 281 22.94 -17.95 -17.98
C ALA A 281 22.80 -17.04 -19.22
N VAL A 282 21.96 -16.00 -19.14
CA VAL A 282 21.67 -15.11 -20.26
C VAL A 282 22.79 -14.09 -20.43
N VAL A 283 23.32 -14.03 -21.65
CA VAL A 283 24.28 -13.03 -22.10
C VAL A 283 23.52 -11.91 -22.80
N ARG A 284 23.73 -10.66 -22.37
CA ARG A 284 23.32 -9.47 -23.13
C ARG A 284 24.57 -8.75 -23.59
N ARG A 285 24.78 -8.71 -24.91
CA ARG A 285 25.88 -7.97 -25.55
C ARG A 285 25.29 -7.03 -26.58
N SER A 286 25.32 -5.74 -26.27
CA SER A 286 24.65 -4.70 -27.07
C SER A 286 23.17 -5.07 -27.28
N GLU A 287 22.73 -5.25 -28.52
CA GLU A 287 21.34 -5.58 -28.86
C GLU A 287 21.06 -7.10 -28.89
N ILE A 288 22.09 -7.94 -28.69
CA ILE A 288 21.96 -9.38 -28.82
C ILE A 288 21.75 -10.01 -27.44
N THR A 289 20.61 -10.67 -27.28
CA THR A 289 20.34 -11.59 -26.16
C THR A 289 20.65 -13.01 -26.60
N ALA A 290 21.58 -13.67 -25.91
CA ALA A 290 22.10 -14.98 -26.30
C ALA A 290 22.48 -15.83 -25.09
N VAL A 291 22.72 -17.12 -25.32
CA VAL A 291 23.25 -18.07 -24.34
C VAL A 291 24.38 -18.87 -24.96
N TYR A 292 25.32 -19.33 -24.13
CA TYR A 292 26.36 -20.24 -24.57
C TYR A 292 25.86 -21.68 -24.50
N VAL A 293 25.70 -22.31 -25.66
CA VAL A 293 25.31 -23.72 -25.79
C VAL A 293 26.56 -24.57 -25.95
N VAL A 294 26.64 -25.62 -25.15
CA VAL A 294 27.71 -26.62 -25.12
C VAL A 294 27.23 -27.86 -25.86
N ARG A 295 27.99 -28.29 -26.88
CA ARG A 295 27.79 -29.59 -27.54
C ARG A 295 29.11 -30.32 -27.65
N GLN A 296 29.15 -31.52 -27.07
CA GLN A 296 30.33 -32.37 -26.96
C GLN A 296 31.46 -31.63 -26.21
N ASP A 297 32.27 -30.80 -26.88
CA ASP A 297 33.25 -29.89 -26.24
C ASP A 297 33.31 -28.48 -26.88
N LYS A 298 32.39 -28.19 -27.81
CA LYS A 298 32.33 -26.91 -28.51
C LYS A 298 31.31 -26.00 -27.86
N VAL A 299 31.76 -24.80 -27.47
CA VAL A 299 30.92 -23.75 -26.92
C VAL A 299 30.57 -22.76 -28.03
N SER A 300 29.27 -22.56 -28.26
CA SER A 300 28.78 -21.64 -29.30
C SER A 300 27.79 -20.65 -28.70
N LEU A 301 27.88 -19.39 -29.13
CA LEU A 301 26.92 -18.37 -28.75
C LEU A 301 25.67 -18.53 -29.61
N ARG A 302 24.50 -18.70 -28.98
CA ARG A 302 23.22 -18.82 -29.67
C ARG A 302 22.28 -17.72 -29.25
N GLN A 303 21.78 -16.99 -30.23
CA GLN A 303 20.76 -15.97 -30.00
C GLN A 303 19.44 -16.62 -29.59
N ILE A 304 18.79 -16.02 -28.59
CA ILE A 304 17.51 -16.52 -28.08
C ILE A 304 16.52 -15.37 -27.93
N ARG A 305 15.24 -15.71 -28.02
CA ARG A 305 14.15 -14.80 -27.67
C ARG A 305 13.61 -15.19 -26.31
N LEU A 306 13.69 -14.26 -25.37
CA LEU A 306 13.20 -14.45 -24.00
C LEU A 306 11.77 -13.97 -23.85
N GLY A 307 11.04 -14.61 -22.95
CA GLY A 307 9.75 -14.18 -22.43
C GLY A 307 9.89 -13.48 -21.08
N THR A 308 8.86 -13.59 -20.26
CA THR A 308 8.81 -12.96 -18.93
C THR A 308 9.61 -13.78 -17.92
N PRO A 309 10.44 -13.14 -17.07
CA PRO A 309 11.07 -13.81 -15.93
C PRO A 309 10.02 -14.23 -14.90
N ASN A 310 10.25 -15.36 -14.22
CA ASN A 310 9.40 -15.84 -13.15
C ASN A 310 10.00 -15.55 -11.77
N ALA A 311 9.19 -15.71 -10.72
CA ALA A 311 9.59 -15.49 -9.33
C ALA A 311 10.74 -16.41 -8.84
N LYS A 312 11.08 -17.47 -9.58
CA LYS A 312 12.13 -18.46 -9.24
C LYS A 312 13.48 -18.14 -9.89
N GLY A 313 13.65 -16.94 -10.46
CA GLY A 313 14.88 -16.56 -11.14
C GLY A 313 15.14 -17.31 -12.45
N GLN A 314 14.09 -17.91 -13.04
CA GLN A 314 14.12 -18.49 -14.37
C GLN A 314 13.46 -17.55 -15.36
N VAL A 315 13.85 -17.62 -16.62
CA VAL A 315 13.23 -16.91 -17.73
C VAL A 315 12.77 -17.87 -18.80
N GLU A 316 11.58 -17.63 -19.35
CA GLU A 316 11.06 -18.39 -20.47
C GLU A 316 11.88 -18.14 -21.74
N VAL A 317 12.11 -19.20 -22.50
CA VAL A 317 12.72 -19.15 -23.84
C VAL A 317 11.62 -19.39 -24.88
N LEU A 318 11.30 -18.35 -25.65
CA LEU A 318 10.29 -18.40 -26.72
C LEU A 318 10.87 -19.01 -28.00
N ALA A 319 12.15 -18.77 -28.29
CA ALA A 319 12.82 -19.31 -29.46
C ALA A 319 14.35 -19.38 -29.27
N GLY A 320 14.99 -20.28 -30.02
CA GLY A 320 16.44 -20.39 -30.11
C GLY A 320 17.08 -21.51 -29.28
N LEU A 321 16.32 -22.23 -28.45
CA LEU A 321 16.82 -23.41 -27.73
C LEU A 321 15.87 -24.59 -27.89
N ASN A 322 16.44 -25.78 -27.88
CA ASN A 322 15.69 -27.03 -27.87
C ASN A 322 15.75 -27.69 -26.48
N PRO A 323 14.74 -28.49 -26.12
CA PRO A 323 14.81 -29.34 -24.93
C PRO A 323 16.03 -30.24 -24.98
N GLY A 324 16.78 -30.32 -23.88
CA GLY A 324 18.00 -31.13 -23.78
C GLY A 324 19.28 -30.43 -24.25
N ASP A 325 19.20 -29.22 -24.85
CA ASP A 325 20.41 -28.41 -25.06
C ASP A 325 21.06 -28.10 -23.70
N VAL A 326 22.39 -28.03 -23.67
CA VAL A 326 23.17 -27.79 -22.45
C VAL A 326 23.75 -26.39 -22.55
N ILE A 327 23.46 -25.56 -21.55
CA ILE A 327 23.86 -24.16 -21.52
C ILE A 327 24.84 -23.90 -20.38
N ALA A 328 25.76 -22.96 -20.56
CA ALA A 328 26.65 -22.52 -19.50
C ALA A 328 25.93 -21.54 -18.56
N LEU A 329 26.07 -21.74 -17.24
CA LEU A 329 25.51 -20.84 -16.22
C LEU A 329 26.37 -19.60 -15.99
N ASP A 330 27.66 -19.67 -16.31
CA ASP A 330 28.60 -18.55 -16.26
C ASP A 330 28.93 -18.06 -17.69
N PRO A 331 28.27 -17.00 -18.16
CA PRO A 331 28.45 -16.49 -19.52
C PRO A 331 29.84 -15.89 -19.76
N VAL A 332 30.53 -15.42 -18.72
CA VAL A 332 31.85 -14.79 -18.84
C VAL A 332 32.90 -15.86 -19.09
N LYS A 333 32.94 -16.90 -18.25
CA LYS A 333 33.88 -18.02 -18.40
C LYS A 333 33.65 -18.78 -19.70
N ALA A 334 32.40 -19.03 -20.06
CA ALA A 334 32.05 -19.70 -21.32
C ALA A 334 32.49 -18.90 -22.56
N GLY A 335 32.38 -17.57 -22.52
CA GLY A 335 32.86 -16.70 -23.58
C GLY A 335 34.38 -16.69 -23.75
N ILE A 336 35.13 -16.72 -22.64
CA ILE A 336 36.61 -16.82 -22.66
C ILE A 336 37.03 -18.16 -23.26
N TYR A 337 36.41 -19.26 -22.81
CA TYR A 337 36.66 -20.60 -23.33
C TYR A 337 36.38 -20.70 -24.84
N ALA A 338 35.24 -20.17 -25.30
CA ALA A 338 34.87 -20.17 -26.71
C ALA A 338 35.89 -19.40 -27.59
N LYS A 339 36.41 -18.27 -27.11
CA LYS A 339 37.43 -17.49 -27.83
C LYS A 339 38.78 -18.21 -27.85
N GLY A 340 39.18 -18.83 -26.74
CA GLY A 340 40.41 -19.63 -26.64
C GLY A 340 40.39 -20.83 -27.59
N ALA A 341 39.27 -21.56 -27.64
CA ALA A 341 39.10 -22.70 -28.54
C ALA A 341 39.08 -22.30 -30.03
N ALA A 342 38.45 -21.17 -30.38
CA ALA A 342 38.44 -20.66 -31.75
C ALA A 342 39.85 -20.33 -32.26
N ASN A 343 40.67 -19.70 -31.42
CA ASN A 343 42.06 -19.37 -31.76
C ASN A 343 42.95 -20.61 -31.90
N ALA A 344 42.68 -21.67 -31.14
CA ALA A 344 43.43 -22.94 -31.23
C ALA A 344 43.11 -23.75 -32.49
N SER A 345 41.92 -23.55 -33.11
CA SER A 345 41.52 -24.22 -34.35
C SER A 345 41.91 -23.48 -35.65
N ALA A 346 42.44 -22.27 -35.52
CA ALA A 346 42.83 -21.41 -36.65
C ALA A 346 44.35 -21.44 -36.94
N ASN A 347 45.12 -22.14 -36.10
CA ASN A 347 46.54 -22.50 -36.31
C ASN A 347 46.64 -23.99 -36.63
#